data_AF-A0A2H9NV09-F1
#
_entry.id   AF-A0A2H9NV09-F1
#
_cell.length_a   1.000
_cell.length_b   1.000
_cell.length_c   1.000
_cell.angle_alpha   90.00
_cell.angle_beta   90.00
_cell.angle_gamma   90.00
#
_symmetry.space_group_name_H-M   'P 1'
#
loop_
_entity.id
_entity.type
_entity.pdbx_description
1 polymer ?
#
loop_
_entity_poly.entity_id
_entity_poly.type
_entity_poly.pdbx_seq_one_letter_code
_entity_poly.pdbx_strand_id
1 'polypeptide(L)'
;MKKKTTKPSSASKAKAPKVKRTQPLVHDLVPKHEVLTDKQTEQLLAAYNLTLFQLPKILTKDPAIEHLNTKVGSVIKITRKSPTAGMAIYYRVVIDE
;
A
#
# COMPACT_ATOMS: atom_id res chain seq x y z
N MET A 1 51.79 -13.35 -24.00
CA MET A 1 52.43 -13.95 -22.80
C MET A 1 52.58 -12.89 -21.71
N LYS A 2 52.06 -13.20 -20.50
CA LYS A 2 52.37 -12.75 -19.10
C LYS A 2 53.12 -11.41 -18.90
N LYS A 3 52.70 -10.51 -18.00
CA LYS A 3 52.67 -10.60 -16.51
C LYS A 3 51.69 -9.53 -15.96
N LYS A 4 50.67 -9.86 -15.15
CA LYS A 4 50.62 -9.98 -13.66
C LYS A 4 50.95 -8.70 -12.86
N THR A 5 50.15 -8.51 -11.80
CA THR A 5 50.24 -7.64 -10.59
C THR A 5 49.77 -6.18 -10.75
N THR A 6 48.92 -5.56 -9.91
CA THR A 6 48.43 -5.85 -8.53
C THR A 6 47.26 -4.92 -8.18
N LYS A 7 46.31 -5.40 -7.35
CA LYS A 7 45.26 -4.63 -6.65
C LYS A 7 45.90 -3.85 -5.48
N PRO A 8 45.35 -2.70 -5.04
CA PRO A 8 44.64 -2.73 -3.76
C PRO A 8 43.43 -1.74 -3.72
N SER A 9 42.29 -2.19 -3.18
CA SER A 9 41.65 -1.63 -1.98
C SER A 9 41.08 -0.21 -2.10
N SER A 10 39.76 -0.09 -2.10
CA SER A 10 39.08 0.86 -1.20
C SER A 10 37.57 0.64 -1.19
N ALA A 11 37.04 0.66 0.02
CA ALA A 11 35.64 0.87 0.37
C ALA A 11 34.63 -0.20 -0.09
N SER A 12 34.64 -1.31 0.67
CA SER A 12 33.44 -1.95 1.18
C SER A 12 32.36 -0.92 1.57
N LYS A 13 31.37 -0.69 0.70
CA LYS A 13 30.09 -0.13 1.15
C LYS A 13 29.23 -1.30 1.60
N ALA A 14 29.17 -1.46 2.92
CA ALA A 14 28.39 -2.47 3.62
C ALA A 14 26.98 -2.54 3.02
N LYS A 15 26.65 -3.70 2.47
CA LYS A 15 25.30 -4.02 2.01
C LYS A 15 24.45 -4.16 3.27
N ALA A 16 23.74 -3.09 3.63
CA ALA A 16 22.79 -3.10 4.74
C ALA A 16 21.87 -4.33 4.58
N PRO A 17 21.58 -5.06 5.67
CA PRO A 17 20.77 -6.26 5.59
C PRO A 17 19.40 -5.88 5.03
N LYS A 18 19.06 -6.42 3.85
CA LYS A 18 17.69 -6.33 3.32
C LYS A 18 16.79 -7.09 4.28
N VAL A 19 16.20 -6.37 5.24
CA VAL A 19 15.17 -6.90 6.13
C VAL A 19 14.11 -7.52 5.22
N LYS A 20 13.89 -8.83 5.34
CA LYS A 20 12.85 -9.51 4.57
C LYS A 20 11.52 -8.85 4.93
N ARG A 21 10.94 -8.09 4.00
CA ARG A 21 9.59 -7.53 4.15
C ARG A 21 8.64 -8.70 4.32
N THR A 22 8.17 -8.94 5.55
CA THR A 22 7.17 -9.95 5.84
C THR A 22 5.93 -9.61 5.04
N GLN A 23 5.49 -10.54 4.21
CA GLN A 23 4.27 -10.42 3.41
C GLN A 23 3.07 -10.35 4.37
N PRO A 24 2.36 -9.21 4.48
CA PRO A 24 1.32 -9.05 5.50
C PRO A 24 0.01 -9.78 5.14
N LEU A 25 -0.02 -10.53 4.04
CA LEU A 25 -1.24 -10.82 3.27
C LEU A 25 -2.34 -11.59 4.03
N VAL A 26 -2.02 -12.32 5.10
CA VAL A 26 -3.06 -12.99 5.90
C VAL A 26 -2.70 -12.93 7.39
N HIS A 27 -3.21 -11.91 8.07
CA HIS A 27 -3.19 -11.79 9.53
C HIS A 27 -4.53 -11.26 9.99
N ASP A 28 -4.96 -11.61 11.21
CA ASP A 28 -6.26 -11.16 11.74
C ASP A 28 -6.39 -9.64 11.83
N LEU A 29 -5.27 -8.94 12.04
CA LEU A 29 -5.23 -7.48 12.14
C LEU A 29 -5.10 -6.77 10.78
N VAL A 30 -4.83 -7.50 9.69
CA VAL A 30 -4.71 -6.93 8.35
C VAL A 30 -6.02 -7.19 7.61
N PRO A 31 -6.88 -6.17 7.43
CA PRO A 31 -8.14 -6.34 6.73
C PRO A 31 -7.92 -6.56 5.23
N LYS A 32 -8.99 -6.94 4.53
CA LYS A 32 -8.96 -7.08 3.07
C LYS A 32 -9.05 -5.70 2.43
N HIS A 33 -8.14 -5.42 1.51
CA HIS A 33 -8.06 -4.16 0.77
C HIS A 33 -8.36 -4.45 -0.71
N GLU A 34 -9.31 -3.70 -1.28
CA GLU A 34 -9.74 -3.83 -2.68
C GLU A 34 -9.76 -2.45 -3.33
N VAL A 35 -9.28 -2.34 -4.57
CA VAL A 35 -9.33 -1.09 -5.33
C VAL A 35 -10.69 -0.98 -6.00
N LEU A 36 -11.40 0.12 -5.79
CA LEU A 36 -12.65 0.39 -6.48
C LEU A 36 -12.38 0.86 -7.90
N THR A 37 -13.28 0.50 -8.81
CA THR A 37 -13.28 1.06 -10.17
C THR A 37 -13.85 2.48 -10.16
N ASP A 38 -13.57 3.27 -11.20
CA ASP A 38 -14.05 4.65 -11.32
C ASP A 38 -15.58 4.73 -11.22
N LYS A 39 -16.29 3.80 -11.90
CA LYS A 39 -17.76 3.70 -11.83
C LYS A 39 -18.27 3.44 -10.42
N GLN A 40 -17.64 2.53 -9.67
CA GLN A 40 -18.03 2.24 -8.29
C GLN A 40 -17.73 3.43 -7.36
N THR A 41 -16.65 4.14 -7.64
CA THR A 41 -16.25 5.33 -6.89
C THR A 41 -17.25 6.46 -7.08
N GLU A 42 -17.67 6.73 -8.33
CA GLU A 42 -18.72 7.72 -8.63
C GLU A 42 -20.05 7.37 -7.95
N GLN A 43 -20.47 6.11 -8.01
CA GLN A 43 -21.68 5.64 -7.33
C GLN A 43 -21.62 5.83 -5.81
N LEU A 44 -20.47 5.55 -5.21
CA LEU A 44 -20.25 5.76 -3.77
C LEU A 44 -20.35 7.24 -3.42
N LEU A 45 -19.65 8.10 -4.14
CA LEU A 45 -19.65 9.54 -3.89
C LEU A 45 -21.06 10.12 -4.02
N ALA A 46 -21.82 9.68 -5.02
CA ALA A 46 -23.22 10.04 -5.19
C ALA A 46 -24.12 9.51 -4.05
N ALA A 47 -23.96 8.25 -3.65
CA ALA A 47 -24.79 7.63 -2.62
C ALA A 47 -24.62 8.29 -1.25
N TYR A 48 -23.39 8.69 -0.90
CA TYR A 48 -23.10 9.36 0.37
C TYR A 48 -23.10 10.90 0.27
N ASN A 49 -23.31 11.46 -0.92
CA ASN A 49 -23.18 12.90 -1.20
C ASN A 49 -21.85 13.48 -0.70
N LEU A 50 -20.74 12.78 -0.97
CA LEU A 50 -19.40 13.14 -0.52
C LEU A 50 -18.50 13.55 -1.69
N THR A 51 -17.46 14.31 -1.36
CA THR A 51 -16.33 14.58 -2.27
C THR A 51 -15.14 13.67 -1.94
N LEU A 52 -14.26 13.42 -2.91
CA LEU A 52 -13.07 12.57 -2.71
C LEU A 52 -12.20 13.03 -1.53
N PHE A 53 -12.09 14.34 -1.30
CA PHE A 53 -11.28 14.93 -0.23
C PHE A 53 -11.85 14.69 1.18
N GLN A 54 -13.15 14.39 1.29
CA GLN A 54 -13.80 14.08 2.57
C GLN A 54 -13.58 12.64 3.01
N LEU A 55 -13.11 11.77 2.11
CA LEU A 55 -12.73 10.41 2.48
C LEU A 55 -11.42 10.41 3.29
N PRO A 56 -11.30 9.53 4.30
CA PRO A 56 -10.04 9.31 4.99
C PRO A 56 -8.92 8.99 4.00
N LYS A 57 -7.74 9.55 4.21
CA LYS A 57 -6.63 9.47 3.27
C LYS A 57 -5.70 8.30 3.61
N ILE A 58 -5.06 7.73 2.59
CA ILE A 58 -3.99 6.74 2.71
C ILE A 58 -2.84 7.11 1.78
N LEU A 59 -1.61 6.97 2.26
CA LEU A 59 -0.42 7.32 1.49
C LEU A 59 -0.13 6.25 0.44
N THR A 60 0.34 6.66 -0.74
CA THR A 60 0.91 5.78 -1.77
C THR A 60 2.01 4.85 -1.22
N LYS A 61 2.74 5.29 -0.18
CA LYS A 61 3.82 4.55 0.47
C LYS A 61 3.37 3.60 1.59
N ASP A 62 2.07 3.47 1.84
CA ASP A 62 1.56 2.59 2.91
C ASP A 62 1.81 1.10 2.56
N PRO A 63 2.47 0.31 3.43
CA PRO A 63 2.72 -1.11 3.20
C PRO A 63 1.45 -1.95 2.97
N ALA A 64 0.30 -1.50 3.50
CA ALA A 64 -0.97 -2.19 3.32
C ALA A 64 -1.48 -2.14 1.88
N ILE A 65 -1.02 -1.18 1.06
CA ILE A 65 -1.47 -0.99 -0.33
C ILE A 65 -0.37 -1.24 -1.35
N GLU A 66 0.87 -1.47 -0.90
CA GLU A 66 2.05 -1.72 -1.76
C GLU A 66 1.81 -2.86 -2.77
N HIS A 67 0.97 -3.84 -2.42
CA HIS A 67 0.64 -4.98 -3.28
C HIS A 67 -0.48 -4.72 -4.30
N LEU A 68 -1.24 -3.62 -4.16
CA LEU A 68 -2.43 -3.31 -4.97
C LEU A 68 -2.16 -2.39 -6.16
N ASN A 69 -0.93 -1.91 -6.36
CA ASN A 69 -0.52 -1.03 -7.47
C ASN A 69 -1.54 0.11 -7.75
N THR A 70 -1.96 0.81 -6.70
CA THR A 70 -2.96 1.88 -6.79
C THR A 70 -2.38 3.19 -7.29
N LYS A 71 -3.18 3.96 -8.04
CA LYS A 71 -2.84 5.32 -8.45
C LYS A 71 -3.34 6.36 -7.44
N VAL A 72 -2.70 7.53 -7.39
CA VAL A 72 -3.19 8.69 -6.64
C VAL A 72 -4.60 9.03 -7.08
N GLY A 73 -5.49 9.29 -6.12
CA GLY A 73 -6.92 9.56 -6.36
C GLY A 73 -7.81 8.30 -6.39
N SER A 74 -7.23 7.09 -6.39
CA SER A 74 -8.03 5.86 -6.31
C SER A 74 -8.68 5.71 -4.94
N VAL A 75 -9.85 5.10 -4.87
CA VAL A 75 -10.52 4.76 -3.61
C VAL A 75 -10.34 3.28 -3.29
N ILE A 76 -9.89 3.00 -2.07
CA ILE A 76 -9.68 1.67 -1.55
C ILE A 76 -10.83 1.32 -0.62
N LYS A 77 -11.48 0.20 -0.89
CA LYS A 77 -12.45 -0.43 -0.02
C LYS A 77 -11.73 -1.36 0.95
N ILE A 78 -11.97 -1.16 2.24
CA ILE A 78 -11.39 -1.93 3.33
C ILE A 78 -12.52 -2.71 3.99
N THR A 79 -12.45 -4.04 3.92
CA THR A 79 -13.42 -4.92 4.57
C THR A 79 -12.76 -5.58 5.77
N ARG A 80 -13.25 -5.26 6.98
CA ARG A 80 -12.73 -5.81 8.24
C ARG A 80 -13.81 -6.51 9.05
N LYS A 81 -13.42 -7.50 9.84
CA LYS A 81 -14.29 -8.09 10.86
C LYS A 81 -14.45 -7.09 12.01
N SER A 82 -15.68 -6.87 12.44
CA SER A 82 -16.03 -6.01 13.57
C SER A 82 -16.73 -6.84 14.64
N PRO A 83 -16.35 -6.73 15.92
CA PRO A 83 -16.97 -7.50 17.00
C PRO A 83 -18.45 -7.12 17.19
N THR A 84 -18.83 -5.88 16.90
CA THR A 84 -20.21 -5.38 17.07
C THR A 84 -21.08 -5.59 15.84
N ALA A 85 -20.52 -5.35 14.64
CA ALA A 85 -21.28 -5.32 13.38
C ALA A 85 -21.03 -6.55 12.49
N GLY A 86 -20.20 -7.49 12.92
CA GLY A 86 -19.75 -8.63 12.12
C GLY A 86 -18.75 -8.22 11.04
N MET A 87 -19.21 -7.48 10.02
CA MET A 87 -18.36 -6.94 8.95
C MET A 87 -18.55 -5.42 8.84
N ALA A 88 -17.44 -4.70 8.78
CA ALA A 88 -17.42 -3.25 8.57
C ALA A 88 -16.65 -2.90 7.29
N ILE A 89 -17.25 -2.01 6.49
CA ILE A 89 -16.69 -1.53 5.23
C ILE A 89 -16.26 -0.09 5.41
N TYR A 90 -15.01 0.20 5.05
CA TYR A 90 -14.43 1.54 5.06
C TYR A 90 -13.92 1.90 3.66
N TYR A 91 -13.90 3.19 3.36
CA TYR A 91 -13.38 3.72 2.11
C TYR A 91 -12.29 4.74 2.39
N ARG A 92 -11.17 4.63 1.68
CA ARG A 92 -10.04 5.56 1.81
C ARG A 92 -9.55 6.04 0.46
N VAL A 93 -9.18 7.30 0.33
CA VAL A 93 -8.60 7.87 -0.89
C VAL A 93 -7.07 7.84 -0.84
N VAL A 94 -6.45 7.39 -1.93
CA VAL A 94 -5.00 7.37 -2.08
C VAL A 94 -4.50 8.78 -2.39
N ILE A 95 -3.58 9.29 -1.58
CA ILE A 95 -2.90 10.57 -1.81
C ILE A 95 -1.40 10.35 -1.96
N ASP A 96 -0.75 11.27 -2.67
CA ASP A 96 0.70 11.43 -2.60
C ASP A 96 1.05 12.44 -1.50
N GLU A 97 2.27 12.33 -0.97
CA GLU A 97 2.80 13.21 0.11
C GLU A 97 2.75 14.71 -0.23
#